data_AF-A0A948WPS9-F1
#
_entry.id   AF-A0A948WPS9-F1
#
_cell.length_a   1.000
_cell.length_b   1.000
_cell.length_c   1.000
_cell.angle_alpha   90.00
_cell.angle_beta   90.00
_cell.angle_gamma   90.00
#
_symmetry.space_group_name_H-M   'P 1'
#
loop_
_entity.id
_entity.type
_entity.pdbx_description
1 polymer ?
#
loop_
_entity_poly.entity_id
_entity_poly.type
_entity_poly.pdbx_seq_one_letter_code
_entity_poly.pdbx_strand_id
1 'polypeptide(L)'
;MLVAVFRRRLKEGATFEDFISAWEADKGFGVPARVFNAVSLTDDREVLSMGFVDIDASAFEQLAAGVGDQEAVRHSRIDEVIESTELRAFYDLRSEHDFSADPREIPLGSAQSLLAALAAES
;
A
#
# COMPACT_ATOMS: atom_id res chain seq x y z
N MET A 1 -7.16 -3.05 10.95
CA MET A 1 -6.05 -2.79 10.02
C MET A 1 -6.62 -2.28 8.72
N LEU A 2 -6.19 -1.10 8.28
CA LEU A 2 -6.67 -0.48 7.05
C LEU A 2 -5.90 -1.01 5.83
N VAL A 3 -6.61 -1.26 4.73
CA VAL A 3 -6.05 -1.52 3.40
C VAL A 3 -6.36 -0.35 2.48
N ALA A 4 -5.33 0.28 1.92
CA ALA A 4 -5.46 1.33 0.91
C ALA A 4 -5.07 0.77 -0.47
N VAL A 5 -5.97 0.89 -1.45
CA VAL A 5 -5.75 0.35 -2.80
C VAL A 5 -5.66 1.49 -3.80
N PHE A 6 -4.57 1.50 -4.56
CA PHE A 6 -4.31 2.47 -5.60
C PHE A 6 -4.03 1.78 -6.92
N ARG A 7 -4.62 2.30 -7.99
CA ARG A 7 -4.26 1.94 -9.36
C ARG A 7 -3.52 3.13 -9.96
N ARG A 8 -2.34 2.88 -10.49
CA ARG A 8 -1.46 3.91 -11.05
C ARG A 8 -1.11 3.54 -12.48
N ARG A 9 -1.08 4.53 -13.36
CA ARG A 9 -0.63 4.37 -14.73
C ARG A 9 0.68 5.11 -14.92
N LEU A 10 1.71 4.42 -15.37
CA LEU A 10 2.99 4.98 -15.77
C LEU A 10 2.82 5.78 -17.07
N LYS A 11 3.60 6.85 -17.23
CA LYS A 11 3.73 7.55 -18.50
C LYS A 11 4.33 6.64 -19.57
N GLU A 12 4.19 7.03 -20.82
CA GLU A 12 4.78 6.29 -21.92
C GLU A 12 6.30 6.28 -21.81
N GLY A 13 6.90 5.09 -21.91
CA GLY A 13 8.35 4.88 -21.77
C GLY A 13 8.88 4.74 -20.34
N ALA A 14 8.06 5.00 -19.32
CA ALA A 14 8.44 4.79 -17.92
C ALA A 14 8.33 3.31 -17.51
N THR A 15 9.23 2.87 -16.63
CA THR A 15 9.32 1.49 -16.14
C THR A 15 8.85 1.35 -14.69
N PHE A 16 8.67 0.11 -14.24
CA PHE A 16 8.36 -0.15 -12.84
C PHE A 16 9.52 0.23 -11.90
N GLU A 17 10.76 0.09 -12.37
CA GLU A 17 11.96 0.50 -11.65
C GLU A 17 12.03 2.02 -11.48
N ASP A 18 11.64 2.78 -12.51
CA ASP A 18 11.50 4.25 -12.42
C ASP A 18 10.45 4.62 -11.37
N PHE A 19 9.32 3.89 -11.36
CA PHE A 19 8.28 4.08 -10.35
C PHE A 19 8.80 3.81 -8.94
N ILE A 20 9.47 2.70 -8.68
CA ILE A 20 9.99 2.38 -7.33
C ILE A 20 10.99 3.45 -6.89
N SER A 21 11.89 3.87 -7.77
CA SER A 21 12.89 4.92 -7.48
C SER A 21 12.24 6.26 -7.12
N ALA A 22 11.14 6.62 -7.78
CA ALA A 22 10.38 7.85 -7.50
C ALA A 22 9.44 7.72 -6.29
N TRP A 23 8.87 6.54 -6.06
CA TRP A 23 7.87 6.25 -5.03
C TRP A 23 8.48 6.03 -3.64
N GLU A 24 9.73 5.57 -3.57
CA GLU A 24 10.40 5.28 -2.31
C GLU A 24 10.37 6.49 -1.35
N ALA A 25 9.89 6.22 -0.13
CA ALA A 25 9.70 7.24 0.88
C ALA A 25 11.02 7.46 1.65
N ASP A 26 11.40 8.72 1.84
CA ASP A 26 12.60 9.07 2.61
C ASP A 26 12.39 8.87 4.13
N LYS A 27 11.13 8.76 4.57
CA LYS A 27 10.71 8.54 5.96
C LYS A 27 9.49 7.63 6.00
N GLY A 28 9.37 6.84 7.07
CA GLY A 28 8.19 6.00 7.32
C GLY A 28 6.97 6.82 7.78
N PHE A 29 5.79 6.17 7.80
CA PHE A 29 4.49 6.80 8.09
C PHE A 29 4.22 7.09 9.58
N GLY A 30 5.17 6.79 10.48
CA GLY A 30 5.01 6.97 11.94
C GLY A 30 4.09 5.94 12.61
N VAL A 31 3.54 5.00 11.83
CA VAL A 31 2.77 3.83 12.27
C VAL A 31 3.25 2.60 11.51
N PRO A 32 3.07 1.38 12.04
CA PRO A 32 3.40 0.17 11.30
C PRO A 32 2.62 0.13 9.97
N ALA A 33 3.37 0.08 8.86
CA ALA A 33 2.80 0.05 7.53
C ALA A 33 3.66 -0.80 6.57
N ARG A 34 3.00 -1.51 5.66
CA ARG A 34 3.61 -2.28 4.57
C ARG A 34 2.89 -1.94 3.28
N VAL A 35 3.62 -1.64 2.20
CA VAL A 35 3.02 -1.44 0.89
C VAL A 35 3.57 -2.46 -0.09
N PHE A 36 2.67 -3.09 -0.82
CA PHE A 36 2.98 -4.01 -1.91
C PHE A 36 2.70 -3.30 -3.22
N ASN A 37 3.65 -3.34 -4.15
CA ASN A 37 3.50 -2.82 -5.49
C ASN A 37 3.61 -3.97 -6.48
N ALA A 38 2.70 -4.02 -7.46
CA ALA A 38 2.65 -5.05 -8.49
C ALA A 38 2.35 -4.43 -9.85
N VAL A 39 2.79 -5.10 -10.92
CA VAL A 39 2.52 -4.70 -12.31
C VAL A 39 1.40 -5.57 -12.89
N SER A 40 0.51 -4.98 -13.68
CA SER A 40 -0.54 -5.72 -14.36
C SER A 40 0.04 -6.67 -15.42
N LEU A 41 -0.57 -7.85 -15.56
CA LEU A 41 -0.17 -8.84 -16.56
C LEU A 41 -0.62 -8.48 -17.98
N THR A 42 -1.52 -7.51 -18.12
CA THR A 42 -2.12 -7.12 -19.42
C THR A 42 -1.78 -5.69 -19.82
N ASP A 43 -1.17 -4.92 -18.93
CA ASP A 43 -0.74 -3.54 -19.17
C ASP A 43 0.52 -3.27 -18.34
N ASP A 44 1.68 -3.29 -18.98
CA ASP A 44 2.98 -3.08 -18.32
C ASP A 44 3.15 -1.68 -17.73
N ARG A 45 2.28 -0.74 -18.11
CA ARG A 45 2.21 0.62 -17.57
C ARG A 45 1.25 0.71 -16.39
N GLU A 46 0.55 -0.35 -16.01
CA GLU A 46 -0.35 -0.33 -14.85
C GLU A 46 0.33 -0.92 -13.62
N VAL A 47 0.33 -0.13 -12.54
CA VAL A 47 0.83 -0.52 -11.22
C VAL A 47 -0.31 -0.54 -10.22
N LEU A 48 -0.46 -1.65 -9.51
CA LEU A 48 -1.30 -1.80 -8.34
C LEU A 48 -0.45 -1.58 -7.10
N SER A 49 -0.88 -0.67 -6.22
CA SER A 49 -0.28 -0.56 -4.89
C SER A 49 -1.31 -0.83 -3.80
N MET A 50 -0.95 -1.69 -2.85
CA MET A 50 -1.77 -2.06 -1.71
C MET A 50 -1.01 -1.76 -0.43
N GLY A 51 -1.46 -0.75 0.31
CA GLY A 51 -0.92 -0.40 1.62
C GLY A 51 -1.72 -1.05 2.74
N PHE A 52 -1.04 -1.71 3.66
CA PHE A 52 -1.58 -2.23 4.92
C PHE A 52 -1.04 -1.37 6.05
N VAL A 53 -1.93 -0.79 6.85
CA VAL A 53 -1.58 0.15 7.92
C VAL A 53 -2.24 -0.30 9.21
N ASP A 54 -1.46 -0.46 10.28
CA ASP A 54 -1.96 -0.88 11.58
C ASP A 54 -2.66 0.27 12.32
N ILE A 55 -3.84 0.60 11.83
CA ILE A 55 -4.78 1.52 12.46
C ILE A 55 -6.19 0.93 12.38
N ASP A 56 -7.03 1.38 13.30
CA ASP A 56 -8.47 1.13 13.25
C ASP A 56 -9.15 2.09 12.26
N ALA A 57 -10.27 1.63 11.69
CA ALA A 57 -11.08 2.43 10.77
C ALA A 57 -11.57 3.75 11.40
N SER A 58 -11.77 3.80 12.71
CA SER A 58 -12.13 5.03 13.43
C SER A 58 -10.99 6.05 13.54
N ALA A 59 -9.73 5.58 13.46
CA ALA A 59 -8.55 6.45 13.45
C ALA A 59 -8.20 6.94 12.03
N PHE A 60 -8.76 6.30 11.01
CA PHE A 60 -8.50 6.63 9.60
C PHE A 60 -8.89 8.05 9.24
N GLU A 61 -10.04 8.56 9.69
CA GLU A 61 -10.48 9.93 9.38
C GLU A 61 -9.49 10.98 9.89
N GLN A 62 -8.85 10.72 11.04
CA GLN A 62 -7.83 11.61 11.63
C GLN A 62 -6.50 11.51 10.88
N LEU A 63 -6.12 10.31 10.42
CA LEU A 63 -4.90 10.11 9.66
C LEU A 63 -5.01 10.71 8.24
N ALA A 64 -6.16 10.53 7.57
CA ALA A 64 -6.42 11.07 6.24
C ALA A 64 -6.28 12.60 6.18
N ALA A 65 -6.62 13.30 7.27
CA ALA A 65 -6.45 14.74 7.38
C ALA A 65 -4.98 15.19 7.54
N GLY A 66 -4.09 14.34 8.08
CA GLY A 66 -2.69 14.66 8.35
C GLY A 66 -1.68 14.25 7.27
N VAL A 67 -2.07 13.35 6.36
CA VAL A 67 -1.19 12.82 5.30
C VAL A 67 -0.91 13.84 4.17
N GLY A 68 -1.67 14.94 4.10
CA GLY A 68 -1.59 15.93 3.00
C GLY A 68 -0.22 16.58 2.77
N ASP A 69 0.60 16.76 3.81
CA ASP A 69 1.85 17.52 3.71
C ASP A 69 3.08 16.66 3.37
N GLN A 70 3.13 15.40 3.82
CA GLN A 70 4.24 14.48 3.47
C GLN A 70 4.12 13.94 2.04
N GLU A 71 2.89 13.91 1.50
CA GLU A 71 2.61 13.51 0.13
C GLU A 71 3.11 14.51 -0.91
N ALA A 72 3.35 15.78 -0.58
CA ALA A 72 3.63 16.83 -1.58
C ALA A 72 4.98 16.66 -2.32
N VAL A 73 6.05 16.29 -1.60
CA VAL A 73 7.39 16.06 -2.20
C VAL A 73 7.47 14.69 -2.89
N ARG A 74 6.75 13.69 -2.36
CA ARG A 74 6.63 12.40 -3.04
C ARG A 74 5.80 12.53 -4.31
N HIS A 75 4.71 13.29 -4.28
CA HIS A 75 3.90 13.60 -5.46
C HIS A 75 4.74 14.25 -6.55
N SER A 76 5.63 15.20 -6.24
CA SER A 76 6.43 15.83 -7.30
C SER A 76 7.36 14.86 -8.04
N ARG A 77 7.96 13.88 -7.34
CA ARG A 77 8.77 12.82 -7.99
C ARG A 77 7.91 11.83 -8.76
N ILE A 78 6.80 11.40 -8.15
CA ILE A 78 5.85 10.47 -8.76
C ILE A 78 5.23 11.06 -10.02
N ASP A 79 4.92 12.35 -10.04
CA ASP A 79 4.30 13.05 -11.18
C ASP A 79 5.21 13.06 -12.41
N GLU A 80 6.52 12.86 -12.26
CA GLU A 80 7.43 12.72 -13.40
C GLU A 80 7.23 11.39 -14.13
N VAL A 81 6.87 10.33 -13.41
CA VAL A 81 6.80 8.93 -13.90
C VAL A 81 5.37 8.45 -14.11
N ILE A 82 4.42 8.98 -13.34
CA ILE A 82 3.01 8.57 -13.35
C ILE A 82 2.17 9.51 -14.22
N GLU A 83 1.40 8.91 -15.11
CA GLU A 83 0.39 9.59 -15.94
C GLU A 83 -0.89 9.84 -15.13
N SER A 84 -1.32 8.87 -14.32
CA SER A 84 -2.50 9.03 -13.46
C SER A 84 -2.45 8.14 -12.22
N THR A 85 -3.02 8.63 -11.13
CA THR A 85 -3.25 7.86 -9.89
C THR A 85 -4.75 7.86 -9.58
N GLU A 86 -5.30 6.67 -9.39
CA GLU A 86 -6.66 6.44 -8.90
C GLU A 86 -6.56 5.82 -7.50
N LEU A 87 -6.98 6.55 -6.47
CA LEU A 87 -7.32 5.94 -5.17
C LEU A 87 -8.60 5.15 -5.38
N ARG A 88 -8.50 3.82 -5.37
CA ARG A 88 -9.63 2.96 -5.70
C ARG A 88 -10.58 2.85 -4.51
N ALA A 89 -10.04 2.58 -3.33
CA ALA A 89 -10.80 2.40 -2.10
C ALA A 89 -9.90 2.27 -0.88
N PHE A 90 -10.54 2.43 0.29
CA PHE A 90 -10.05 1.96 1.57
C PHE A 90 -10.93 0.80 2.06
N TYR A 91 -10.32 -0.21 2.66
CA TYR A 91 -11.00 -1.38 3.23
C TYR A 91 -10.51 -1.63 4.66
N ASP A 92 -11.36 -2.25 5.48
CA ASP A 92 -10.95 -2.87 6.74
C ASP A 92 -10.56 -4.33 6.46
N LEU A 93 -9.33 -4.73 6.80
CA LEU A 93 -8.89 -6.11 6.65
C LEU A 93 -9.59 -6.98 7.70
N ARG A 94 -10.41 -7.94 7.26
CA ARG A 94 -11.25 -8.75 8.15
C ARG A 94 -10.74 -10.17 8.40
N SER A 95 -9.95 -10.73 7.48
CA SER A 95 -9.51 -12.13 7.57
C SER A 95 -8.28 -12.40 6.71
N GLU A 96 -7.43 -13.32 7.14
CA GLU A 96 -6.32 -13.87 6.36
C GLU A 96 -6.45 -15.38 6.33
N HIS A 97 -6.14 -16.00 5.19
CA HIS A 97 -6.26 -17.44 5.00
C HIS A 97 -5.00 -17.99 4.33
N ASP A 98 -4.62 -19.19 4.72
CA ASP A 98 -3.57 -19.97 4.08
C ASP A 98 -4.20 -21.17 3.36
N PHE A 99 -3.98 -21.22 2.05
CA PHE A 99 -4.45 -22.27 1.15
C PHE A 99 -3.29 -23.04 0.49
N SER A 100 -2.07 -22.94 1.05
CA SER A 100 -0.92 -23.70 0.55
C SER A 100 -1.06 -25.22 0.77
N ALA A 101 -1.83 -25.61 1.79
CA ALA A 101 -2.20 -26.99 2.12
C ALA A 101 -3.70 -27.05 2.50
N ASP A 102 -4.04 -27.70 3.61
CA ASP A 102 -5.42 -27.72 4.11
C ASP A 102 -5.88 -26.29 4.48
N PRO A 103 -7.04 -25.82 3.97
CA PRO A 103 -7.53 -24.46 4.21
C PRO A 103 -7.63 -24.13 5.69
N ARG A 104 -7.00 -23.02 6.08
CA ARG A 104 -7.04 -22.53 7.46
C ARG A 104 -7.09 -21.01 7.50
N GLU A 105 -7.83 -20.49 8.47
CA GLU A 105 -7.77 -19.08 8.81
C GLU A 105 -6.52 -18.79 9.64
N ILE A 106 -5.84 -17.70 9.31
CA ILE A 106 -4.73 -17.16 10.08
C ILE A 106 -5.26 -15.95 10.86
N PRO A 107 -5.11 -15.93 12.20
CA PRO A 107 -5.44 -14.75 12.97
C PRO A 107 -4.58 -13.57 12.51
N LEU A 108 -5.23 -12.46 12.18
CA LEU A 108 -4.56 -11.23 11.72
C LEU A 108 -3.52 -10.77 12.73
N GLY A 109 -2.31 -10.46 12.25
CA GLY A 109 -1.21 -10.01 13.10
C GLY A 109 -0.51 -11.11 13.90
N SER A 110 -0.98 -12.36 13.87
CA SER A 110 -0.25 -13.48 14.48
C SER A 110 1.12 -13.69 13.83
N ALA A 111 2.03 -14.41 14.49
CA ALA A 111 3.36 -14.72 13.95
C ALA A 111 3.35 -15.45 12.59
N GLN A 112 2.21 -16.07 12.22
CA GLN A 112 2.03 -16.73 10.93
C GLN A 112 1.44 -15.81 9.85
N SER A 113 0.89 -14.67 10.24
CA SER A 113 0.37 -13.66 9.31
C SER A 113 1.49 -13.10 8.45
N LEU A 114 1.22 -12.87 7.16
CA LEU A 114 2.11 -12.09 6.30
C LEU A 114 2.31 -10.66 6.81
N LEU A 115 1.41 -10.20 7.68
CA LEU A 115 1.40 -8.89 8.30
C LEU A 115 1.79 -8.95 9.79
N ALA A 116 2.38 -10.06 10.27
CA ALA A 116 2.84 -10.22 11.65
C ALA A 116 3.72 -9.05 12.13
N ALA A 117 4.59 -8.55 11.24
CA ALA A 117 5.48 -7.43 11.54
C ALA A 117 4.74 -6.11 11.80
N LEU A 118 3.46 -5.99 11.43
CA LEU A 118 2.66 -4.81 11.72
C LEU A 118 2.06 -4.83 13.12
N ALA A 119 1.78 -6.02 13.67
CA ALA A 119 1.17 -6.19 15.00
C ALA A 119 2.20 -6.42 16.12
N ALA A 120 3.50 -6.44 15.80
CA ALA A 120 4.56 -6.80 16.74
C ALA A 120 4.96 -5.67 17.71
N GLU A 121 4.35 -4.49 17.62
CA GLU A 121 4.67 -3.32 18.45
C GLU A 121 3.48 -2.77 19.27
N SER A 122 2.46 -3.60 19.55
CA SER A 122 1.38 -3.25 20.49
C SER A 122 1.62 -3.77 21.90
#